data_AF-A0A2N1YPS7-F1
#
_entry.id   AF-A0A2N1YPS7-F1
#
_cell.length_a   1.000
_cell.length_b   1.000
_cell.length_c   1.000
_cell.angle_alpha   90.00
_cell.angle_beta   90.00
_cell.angle_gamma   90.00
#
_symmetry.space_group_name_H-M   'P 1'
#
loop_
_entity.id
_entity.type
_entity.pdbx_description
1 polymer ?
#
loop_
_entity_poly.entity_id
_entity_poly.type
_entity_poly.pdbx_seq_one_letter_code
_entity_poly.pdbx_strand_id
1 'polypeptide(L)'
;MANSPVDTLGQLFTGLYGKADSSLPEVADSDLADMLAVCDPLTDDLVTQLMALLAGKRTLSVRQTGIVRVSASLLSDYFAQPVFHPSLAQHLLASSSRLIAEALVANGWLMSKQHPVHELLSMVAEVAFGWYPDVPQAAEIQQQLRFWLEGQAKGESGEQRLARAKTWLADFNARQAKVSERVAQSESGGLRQQYALQVVARTMNRQLAGRQLPDFMIEDVSQHWSAAFQWVLLQHGEGTPEWQKLVRGFGMLVWSVQPEASAEAERGKLSRIVDQIRQELVPLLDQIIADESIRARLRDNLEIAHVCQLHNRPLSYGSVPSVAGGSVLDNAGASISKDLLDEVAAVRVGDWFVEADSGRRLRLLLKLDEYQQLLFVNQLGMKLVSSSFEEFAWQFSSARISTVVAPVVMLDWVTERLSGLAEQYRARKKVHDAAQKEQQEAQQKIAAQREQARQKALLEARQLEEEKERHEAEQSAMAEAEKELERARREAAAVDHGISEAQRKQRARLLVSGLTMGAWLTFHDDDGVETRRKLAVVLPSSGKYIFVDRIGVEKTEITREALIAGIADGAIDVVRKDSRFDDALNRVVDGIRQDRGWG
;
A
#
# COMPACT_ATOMS: atom_id res chain seq x y z
N MET A 1 -31.11 24.18 -14.94
CA MET A 1 -29.66 23.88 -14.91
C MET A 1 -29.52 22.45 -14.42
N ALA A 2 -29.43 21.50 -15.36
CA ALA A 2 -29.32 20.08 -15.04
C ALA A 2 -27.90 19.80 -14.53
N ASN A 3 -27.78 19.24 -13.33
CA ASN A 3 -26.51 18.79 -12.76
C ASN A 3 -25.91 17.74 -13.70
N SER A 4 -24.81 18.10 -14.36
CA SER A 4 -23.88 17.15 -14.98
C SER A 4 -23.49 16.09 -13.95
N PRO A 5 -23.44 14.79 -14.29
CA PRO A 5 -22.94 13.77 -13.38
C PRO A 5 -21.55 14.18 -12.90
N VAL A 6 -21.40 14.34 -11.58
CA VAL A 6 -20.14 14.72 -10.95
C VAL A 6 -19.09 13.70 -11.39
N ASP A 7 -18.02 14.15 -12.03
CA ASP A 7 -16.88 13.31 -12.42
C ASP A 7 -16.10 12.86 -11.17
N THR A 8 -16.70 11.91 -10.45
CA THR A 8 -16.21 11.42 -9.15
C THR A 8 -14.81 10.83 -9.24
N LEU A 9 -14.49 10.13 -10.34
CA LEU A 9 -13.13 9.63 -10.58
C LEU A 9 -12.16 10.76 -10.92
N GLY A 10 -12.58 11.73 -11.74
CA GLY A 10 -11.77 12.93 -11.98
C GLY A 10 -11.41 13.64 -10.69
N GLN A 11 -12.37 13.88 -9.79
CA GLN A 11 -12.11 14.51 -8.49
C GLN A 11 -11.16 13.70 -7.62
N LEU A 12 -11.35 12.38 -7.56
CA LEU A 12 -10.50 11.46 -6.80
C LEU A 12 -9.06 11.51 -7.34
N PHE A 13 -8.88 11.36 -8.65
CA PHE A 13 -7.55 11.36 -9.27
C PHE A 13 -6.89 12.74 -9.23
N THR A 14 -7.63 13.83 -9.41
CA THR A 14 -7.08 15.19 -9.24
C THR A 14 -6.59 15.42 -7.81
N GLY A 15 -7.30 14.92 -6.79
CA GLY A 15 -6.82 15.02 -5.41
C GLY A 15 -5.62 14.14 -5.09
N LEU A 16 -5.44 13.02 -5.81
CA LEU A 16 -4.34 12.08 -5.61
C LEU A 16 -3.10 12.39 -6.46
N TYR A 17 -3.27 12.92 -7.66
CA TYR A 17 -2.17 13.14 -8.61
C TYR A 17 -1.91 14.62 -8.91
N GLY A 18 -2.73 15.53 -8.38
CA GLY A 18 -2.62 16.97 -8.63
C GLY A 18 -3.41 17.42 -9.87
N LYS A 19 -3.19 18.66 -10.32
CA LYS A 19 -3.74 19.17 -11.58
C LYS A 19 -2.78 18.84 -12.73
N ALA A 20 -3.31 18.67 -13.94
CA ALA A 20 -2.47 18.52 -15.12
C ALA A 20 -1.70 19.82 -15.36
N ASP A 21 -0.37 19.76 -15.33
CA ASP A 21 0.52 20.84 -15.75
C ASP A 21 0.62 20.81 -17.28
N SER A 22 -0.36 21.39 -17.99
CA SER A 22 -0.21 21.53 -19.44
C SER A 22 -1.02 22.68 -20.01
N SER A 23 -0.35 23.58 -20.71
CA SER A 23 -0.94 24.55 -21.64
C SER A 23 -1.43 23.93 -22.96
N LEU A 24 -1.28 22.61 -23.12
CA LEU A 24 -1.65 21.86 -24.32
C LEU A 24 -3.11 21.40 -24.27
N PRO A 25 -3.78 21.25 -25.43
CA PRO A 25 -5.15 20.73 -25.48
C PRO A 25 -5.22 19.25 -25.10
N GLU A 26 -6.25 18.88 -24.32
CA GLU A 26 -6.51 17.49 -23.92
C GLU A 26 -7.00 16.64 -25.10
N VAL A 27 -6.63 15.36 -25.10
CA VAL A 27 -7.06 14.37 -26.09
C VAL A 27 -8.48 13.90 -25.77
N ALA A 28 -9.32 13.73 -26.78
CA ALA A 28 -10.66 13.15 -26.59
C ALA A 28 -10.57 11.64 -26.24
N ASP A 29 -11.48 11.16 -25.39
CA ASP A 29 -11.51 9.74 -24.97
C ASP A 29 -11.61 8.76 -26.16
N SER A 30 -12.25 9.15 -27.26
CA SER A 30 -12.32 8.37 -28.51
C SER A 30 -10.98 8.21 -29.20
N ASP A 31 -10.21 9.31 -29.29
CA ASP A 31 -8.88 9.30 -29.90
C ASP A 31 -7.92 8.50 -29.02
N LEU A 32 -8.05 8.64 -27.70
CA LEU A 32 -7.26 7.89 -26.72
C LEU A 32 -7.52 6.38 -26.79
N ALA A 33 -8.79 5.99 -26.98
CA ALA A 33 -9.17 4.59 -27.20
C ALA A 33 -8.54 3.99 -28.46
N ASP A 34 -8.48 4.76 -29.56
CA ASP A 34 -7.81 4.34 -30.79
C ASP A 34 -6.29 4.22 -30.60
N MET A 35 -5.66 5.10 -29.81
CA MET A 35 -4.23 5.03 -29.50
C MET A 35 -3.87 3.82 -28.61
N LEU A 36 -4.71 3.51 -27.62
CA LEU A 36 -4.55 2.34 -26.76
C LEU A 36 -4.49 1.02 -27.55
N ALA A 37 -5.16 0.93 -28.70
CA ALA A 37 -5.16 -0.26 -29.54
C ALA A 37 -3.77 -0.61 -30.12
N VAL A 38 -2.85 0.36 -30.16
CA VAL A 38 -1.47 0.19 -30.68
C VAL A 38 -0.45 0.03 -29.54
N CYS A 39 -0.87 0.26 -28.29
CA CYS A 39 0.00 0.13 -27.13
C CYS A 39 0.08 -1.34 -26.68
N ASP A 40 1.22 -1.73 -26.11
CA ASP A 40 1.43 -3.06 -25.55
C ASP A 40 1.43 -2.99 -24.01
N PRO A 41 0.41 -3.57 -23.33
CA PRO A 41 0.34 -3.61 -21.88
C PRO A 41 1.48 -4.38 -21.19
N LEU A 42 2.31 -5.13 -21.92
CA LEU A 42 3.36 -5.99 -21.36
C LEU A 42 4.74 -5.33 -21.21
N THR A 43 4.99 -4.20 -21.87
CA THR A 43 6.35 -3.62 -21.98
C THR A 43 6.58 -2.48 -20.99
N ASP A 44 6.15 -1.27 -21.36
CA ASP A 44 6.35 -0.02 -20.60
C ASP A 44 5.04 0.48 -19.96
N ASP A 45 5.13 1.44 -19.02
CA ASP A 45 3.95 2.14 -18.49
C ASP A 45 3.10 2.67 -19.66
N LEU A 46 1.85 2.22 -19.75
CA LEU A 46 0.94 2.58 -20.84
C LEU A 46 0.79 4.09 -20.97
N VAL A 47 0.85 4.83 -19.86
CA VAL A 47 0.84 6.30 -19.88
C VAL A 47 2.04 6.86 -20.63
N THR A 48 3.24 6.30 -20.43
CA THR A 48 4.45 6.71 -21.14
C THR A 48 4.35 6.42 -22.64
N GLN A 49 3.84 5.23 -23.02
CA GLN A 49 3.60 4.88 -24.42
C GLN A 49 2.61 5.84 -25.09
N LEU A 50 1.50 6.15 -24.42
CA LEU A 50 0.50 7.10 -24.90
C LEU A 50 1.08 8.51 -25.04
N MET A 51 1.84 8.98 -24.06
CA MET A 51 2.49 10.30 -24.11
C MET A 51 3.51 10.40 -25.27
N ALA A 52 4.23 9.31 -25.57
CA ALA A 52 5.12 9.25 -26.73
C ALA A 52 4.34 9.38 -28.05
N LEU A 53 3.21 8.68 -28.18
CA LEU A 53 2.33 8.77 -29.35
C LEU A 53 1.70 10.16 -29.53
N LEU A 54 1.47 10.91 -28.44
CA LEU A 54 0.98 12.29 -28.49
C LEU A 54 2.03 13.30 -28.98
N ALA A 55 3.32 12.92 -28.98
CA ALA A 55 4.44 13.70 -29.51
C ALA A 55 4.45 15.18 -29.04
N GLY A 56 4.00 15.44 -27.80
CA GLY A 56 3.95 16.79 -27.22
C GLY A 56 2.93 17.76 -27.85
N LYS A 57 2.03 17.28 -28.73
CA LYS A 57 0.99 18.13 -29.37
C LYS A 57 -0.28 18.25 -28.53
N ARG A 58 -0.57 17.22 -27.74
CA ARG A 58 -1.71 17.11 -26.84
C ARG A 58 -1.26 16.44 -25.54
N THR A 59 -2.12 16.44 -24.55
CA THR A 59 -1.86 15.97 -23.18
C THR A 59 -3.01 15.09 -22.69
N LEU A 60 -2.72 14.22 -21.71
CA LEU A 60 -3.72 13.41 -21.02
C LEU A 60 -4.25 14.18 -19.82
N SER A 61 -5.56 14.14 -19.61
CA SER A 61 -6.14 14.66 -18.38
C SER A 61 -5.74 13.79 -17.18
N VAL A 62 -5.83 14.35 -15.97
CA VAL A 62 -5.53 13.61 -14.73
C VAL A 62 -6.49 12.42 -14.57
N ARG A 63 -7.75 12.59 -14.98
CA ARG A 63 -8.75 11.53 -15.04
C ARG A 63 -8.30 10.39 -15.96
N GLN A 64 -7.93 10.71 -17.20
CA GLN A 64 -7.49 9.71 -18.20
C GLN A 64 -6.27 8.95 -17.69
N THR A 65 -5.26 9.66 -17.18
CA THR A 65 -4.04 9.07 -16.61
C THR A 65 -4.35 8.13 -15.45
N GLY A 66 -5.21 8.57 -14.53
CA GLY A 66 -5.64 7.75 -13.39
C GLY A 66 -6.41 6.50 -13.80
N ILE A 67 -7.37 6.63 -14.73
CA ILE A 67 -8.14 5.49 -15.25
C ILE A 67 -7.22 4.48 -15.94
N VAL A 68 -6.33 4.92 -16.83
CA VAL A 68 -5.41 4.02 -17.55
C VAL A 68 -4.51 3.27 -16.57
N ARG A 69 -3.90 3.96 -15.59
CA ARG A 69 -3.03 3.30 -14.59
C ARG A 69 -3.77 2.31 -13.72
N VAL A 70 -4.94 2.69 -13.20
CA VAL A 70 -5.73 1.83 -12.30
C VAL A 70 -6.26 0.61 -13.06
N SER A 71 -6.81 0.80 -14.26
CA SER A 71 -7.32 -0.31 -15.06
C SER A 71 -6.22 -1.25 -15.52
N ALA A 72 -5.07 -0.73 -15.97
CA ALA A 72 -3.92 -1.56 -16.37
C ALA A 72 -3.37 -2.39 -15.20
N SER A 73 -3.17 -1.78 -14.03
CA SER A 73 -2.75 -2.48 -12.81
C SER A 73 -3.76 -3.55 -12.41
N LEU A 74 -5.04 -3.22 -12.39
CA LEU A 74 -6.11 -4.15 -12.03
C LEU A 74 -6.17 -5.36 -12.96
N LEU A 75 -6.04 -5.16 -14.27
CA LEU A 75 -6.05 -6.24 -15.25
C LEU A 75 -4.80 -7.11 -15.15
N SER A 76 -3.63 -6.49 -14.92
CA SER A 76 -2.39 -7.21 -14.65
C SER A 76 -2.52 -8.10 -13.41
N ASP A 77 -2.98 -7.54 -12.30
CA ASP A 77 -3.15 -8.28 -11.04
C ASP A 77 -4.22 -9.37 -11.17
N TYR A 78 -5.31 -9.09 -11.89
CA TYR A 78 -6.38 -10.05 -12.17
C TYR A 78 -5.88 -11.25 -12.96
N PHE A 79 -5.12 -11.03 -14.05
CA PHE A 79 -4.58 -12.11 -14.88
C PHE A 79 -3.38 -12.83 -14.24
N ALA A 80 -2.75 -12.24 -13.22
CA ALA A 80 -1.70 -12.89 -12.44
C ALA A 80 -2.22 -13.94 -11.45
N GLN A 81 -3.54 -14.06 -11.28
CA GLN A 81 -4.14 -15.07 -10.40
C GLN A 81 -3.76 -16.51 -10.81
N PRO A 82 -3.58 -17.45 -9.84
CA PRO A 82 -3.19 -18.84 -10.12
C PRO A 82 -4.13 -19.63 -11.03
N VAL A 83 -5.36 -19.14 -11.22
CA VAL A 83 -6.34 -19.67 -12.17
C VAL A 83 -5.83 -19.59 -13.61
N PHE A 84 -5.13 -18.51 -13.96
CA PHE A 84 -4.60 -18.31 -15.31
C PHE A 84 -3.23 -18.97 -15.40
N HIS A 85 -3.07 -19.87 -16.37
CA HIS A 85 -1.73 -20.36 -16.71
C HIS A 85 -0.87 -19.18 -17.19
N PRO A 86 0.42 -19.04 -16.80
CA PRO A 86 1.24 -17.87 -17.12
C PRO A 86 1.29 -17.52 -18.62
N SER A 87 1.41 -18.54 -19.47
CA SER A 87 1.35 -18.36 -20.93
C SER A 87 0.03 -17.76 -21.39
N LEU A 88 -1.12 -18.18 -20.84
CA LEU A 88 -2.42 -17.62 -21.22
C LEU A 88 -2.56 -16.19 -20.69
N ALA A 89 -2.17 -15.95 -19.44
CA ALA A 89 -2.22 -14.63 -18.80
C ALA A 89 -1.51 -13.57 -19.64
N GLN A 90 -0.30 -13.87 -20.13
CA GLN A 90 0.46 -12.95 -20.99
C GLN A 90 -0.31 -12.57 -22.26
N HIS A 91 -0.93 -13.55 -22.93
CA HIS A 91 -1.70 -13.30 -24.14
C HIS A 91 -3.01 -12.54 -23.89
N LEU A 92 -3.69 -12.81 -22.77
CA LEU A 92 -4.91 -12.09 -22.39
C LEU A 92 -4.58 -10.64 -21.99
N LEU A 93 -3.48 -10.42 -21.27
CA LEU A 93 -3.02 -9.10 -20.88
C LEU A 93 -2.62 -8.27 -22.10
N ALA A 94 -1.93 -8.85 -23.08
CA ALA A 94 -1.62 -8.20 -24.36
C ALA A 94 -2.89 -7.73 -25.12
N SER A 95 -3.98 -8.51 -25.01
CA SER A 95 -5.28 -8.24 -25.64
C SER A 95 -6.23 -7.36 -24.79
N SER A 96 -5.75 -6.76 -23.70
CA SER A 96 -6.60 -6.06 -22.74
C SER A 96 -6.83 -4.56 -23.03
N SER A 97 -6.16 -3.99 -24.03
CA SER A 97 -6.22 -2.57 -24.38
C SER A 97 -7.65 -2.04 -24.60
N ARG A 98 -8.52 -2.85 -25.20
CA ARG A 98 -9.94 -2.51 -25.40
C ARG A 98 -10.70 -2.38 -24.08
N LEU A 99 -10.40 -3.21 -23.09
CA LEU A 99 -11.02 -3.12 -21.76
C LEU A 99 -10.59 -1.83 -21.05
N ILE A 100 -9.31 -1.45 -21.19
CA ILE A 100 -8.79 -0.18 -20.66
C ILE A 100 -9.51 0.99 -21.33
N ALA A 101 -9.71 0.94 -22.65
CA ALA A 101 -10.48 1.95 -23.38
C ALA A 101 -11.93 2.05 -22.90
N GLU A 102 -12.59 0.92 -22.61
CA GLU A 102 -13.95 0.92 -22.05
C GLU A 102 -14.04 1.46 -20.61
N ALA A 103 -12.92 1.47 -19.87
CA ALA A 103 -12.85 2.13 -18.56
C ALA A 103 -12.95 3.65 -18.67
N LEU A 104 -12.51 4.23 -19.80
CA LEU A 104 -12.45 5.69 -20.02
C LEU A 104 -13.82 6.31 -20.29
N VAL A 105 -14.83 5.53 -20.67
CA VAL A 105 -16.18 6.06 -20.93
C VAL A 105 -16.83 6.53 -19.62
N ALA A 106 -17.72 7.53 -19.67
CA ALA A 106 -18.36 8.11 -18.49
C ALA A 106 -19.04 7.08 -17.55
N ASN A 107 -19.58 5.99 -18.10
CA ASN A 107 -20.14 4.84 -17.38
C ASN A 107 -19.31 3.57 -17.56
N GLY A 108 -17.98 3.70 -17.61
CA GLY A 108 -17.05 2.58 -17.75
C GLY A 108 -17.14 1.57 -16.61
N TRP A 109 -16.52 0.41 -16.81
CA TRP A 109 -16.62 -0.72 -15.88
C TRP A 109 -16.06 -0.46 -14.47
N LEU A 110 -15.18 0.53 -14.29
CA LEU A 110 -14.74 0.96 -12.95
C LEU A 110 -15.87 1.59 -12.13
N MET A 111 -16.85 2.23 -12.79
CA MET A 111 -17.94 2.96 -12.14
C MET A 111 -19.27 2.20 -12.15
N SER A 112 -19.45 1.26 -13.07
CA SER A 112 -20.67 0.47 -13.20
C SER A 112 -20.45 -0.97 -12.74
N LYS A 113 -21.16 -1.36 -11.67
CA LYS A 113 -21.16 -2.75 -11.16
C LYS A 113 -21.78 -3.74 -12.13
N GLN A 114 -22.71 -3.28 -12.98
CA GLN A 114 -23.43 -4.11 -13.94
C GLN A 114 -22.81 -4.04 -15.35
N HIS A 115 -21.58 -3.55 -15.47
CA HIS A 115 -20.94 -3.43 -16.77
C HIS A 115 -20.62 -4.82 -17.37
N PRO A 116 -20.84 -5.04 -18.69
CA PRO A 116 -20.60 -6.32 -19.36
C PRO A 116 -19.19 -6.91 -19.15
N VAL A 117 -18.19 -6.05 -18.98
CA VAL A 117 -16.78 -6.46 -18.76
C VAL A 117 -16.60 -7.34 -17.51
N HIS A 118 -17.33 -7.08 -16.42
CA HIS A 118 -17.20 -7.89 -15.20
C HIS A 118 -17.65 -9.33 -15.42
N GLU A 119 -18.78 -9.49 -16.10
CA GLU A 119 -19.32 -10.81 -16.44
C GLU A 119 -18.47 -11.49 -17.53
N LEU A 120 -17.98 -10.73 -18.51
CA LEU A 120 -17.07 -11.23 -19.54
C LEU A 120 -15.78 -11.79 -18.94
N LEU A 121 -15.13 -11.05 -18.03
CA LEU A 121 -13.90 -11.50 -17.37
C LEU A 121 -14.14 -12.72 -16.47
N SER A 122 -15.33 -12.83 -15.88
CA SER A 122 -15.72 -14.02 -15.11
C SER A 122 -15.82 -15.25 -16.02
N MET A 123 -16.41 -15.11 -17.22
CA MET A 123 -16.44 -16.20 -18.22
C MET A 123 -15.06 -16.53 -18.76
N VAL A 124 -14.19 -15.54 -18.96
CA VAL A 124 -12.79 -15.77 -19.36
C VAL A 124 -12.07 -16.60 -18.28
N ALA A 125 -12.29 -16.29 -17.00
CA ALA A 125 -11.73 -17.07 -15.90
C ALA A 125 -12.30 -18.50 -15.85
N GLU A 126 -13.60 -18.70 -16.13
CA GLU A 126 -14.24 -20.02 -16.18
C GLU A 126 -13.56 -20.94 -17.22
N VAL A 127 -13.29 -20.42 -18.42
CA VAL A 127 -12.60 -21.19 -19.48
C VAL A 127 -11.11 -21.34 -19.17
N ALA A 128 -10.46 -20.28 -18.70
CA ALA A 128 -9.03 -20.30 -18.37
C ALA A 128 -8.69 -21.30 -17.26
N PHE A 129 -9.64 -21.61 -16.37
CA PHE A 129 -9.50 -22.56 -15.27
C PHE A 129 -8.94 -23.92 -15.73
N GLY A 130 -9.38 -24.39 -16.89
CA GLY A 130 -8.99 -25.68 -17.46
C GLY A 130 -7.86 -25.63 -18.50
N TRP A 131 -7.36 -24.44 -18.84
CA TRP A 131 -6.44 -24.25 -19.95
C TRP A 131 -4.98 -24.52 -19.53
N TYR A 132 -4.23 -25.18 -20.42
CA TYR A 132 -2.77 -25.34 -20.35
C TYR A 132 -2.21 -25.51 -21.78
N PRO A 133 -0.92 -25.26 -22.04
CA PRO A 133 -0.37 -25.21 -23.40
C PRO A 133 -0.57 -26.49 -24.24
N ASP A 134 -0.45 -27.66 -23.60
CA ASP A 134 -0.52 -28.96 -24.27
C ASP A 134 -1.95 -29.47 -24.47
N VAL A 135 -2.98 -28.75 -24.00
CA VAL A 135 -4.36 -29.21 -24.13
C VAL A 135 -4.75 -29.19 -25.61
N PRO A 136 -5.47 -30.21 -26.11
CA PRO A 136 -5.97 -30.15 -27.47
C PRO A 136 -6.83 -28.90 -27.63
N GLN A 137 -6.69 -28.22 -28.75
CA GLN A 137 -7.33 -26.94 -29.05
C GLN A 137 -6.86 -25.75 -28.18
N ALA A 138 -5.69 -25.83 -27.53
CA ALA A 138 -5.13 -24.74 -26.72
C ALA A 138 -5.10 -23.40 -27.47
N ALA A 139 -4.58 -23.42 -28.70
CA ALA A 139 -4.42 -22.23 -29.54
C ALA A 139 -5.76 -21.63 -29.97
N GLU A 140 -6.74 -22.46 -30.36
CA GLU A 140 -8.07 -21.97 -30.76
C GLU A 140 -8.82 -21.38 -29.56
N ILE A 141 -8.73 -22.00 -28.37
CA ILE A 141 -9.34 -21.47 -27.15
C ILE A 141 -8.66 -20.17 -26.74
N GLN A 142 -7.33 -20.11 -26.77
CA GLN A 142 -6.58 -18.88 -26.50
C GLN A 142 -7.00 -17.76 -27.45
N GLN A 143 -7.07 -18.04 -28.75
CA GLN A 143 -7.49 -17.07 -29.77
C GLN A 143 -8.93 -16.61 -29.54
N GLN A 144 -9.82 -17.52 -29.17
CA GLN A 144 -11.21 -17.20 -28.85
C GLN A 144 -11.34 -16.29 -27.63
N LEU A 145 -10.59 -16.56 -26.55
CA LEU A 145 -10.59 -15.71 -25.37
C LEU A 145 -10.02 -14.31 -25.66
N ARG A 146 -8.94 -14.21 -26.45
CA ARG A 146 -8.43 -12.92 -26.91
C ARG A 146 -9.48 -12.16 -27.72
N PHE A 147 -10.17 -12.86 -28.62
CA PHE A 147 -11.25 -12.28 -29.43
C PHE A 147 -12.44 -11.79 -28.58
N TRP A 148 -12.69 -12.40 -27.42
CA TRP A 148 -13.67 -11.88 -26.47
C TRP A 148 -13.25 -10.53 -25.90
N LEU A 149 -11.96 -10.38 -25.53
CA LEU A 149 -11.41 -9.15 -24.97
C LEU A 149 -11.31 -8.02 -26.01
N GLU A 150 -10.83 -8.34 -27.21
CA GLU A 150 -10.60 -7.38 -28.30
C GLU A 150 -11.90 -6.97 -29.00
N GLY A 151 -12.83 -7.92 -29.20
CA GLY A 151 -14.05 -7.70 -29.99
C GLY A 151 -13.81 -7.77 -31.51
N GLN A 152 -14.87 -7.50 -32.27
CA GLN A 152 -14.80 -7.27 -33.71
C GLN A 152 -14.36 -5.83 -34.03
N ALA A 153 -14.00 -5.60 -35.30
CA ALA A 153 -13.62 -4.28 -35.80
C ALA A 153 -14.66 -3.18 -35.50
N LYS A 154 -14.23 -1.90 -35.58
CA LYS A 154 -14.91 -0.70 -35.02
C LYS A 154 -16.45 -0.76 -35.02
N GLY A 155 -17.04 -0.77 -33.82
CA GLY A 155 -18.47 -0.54 -33.61
C GLY A 155 -19.18 -1.56 -32.72
N GLU A 156 -18.56 -2.69 -32.39
CA GLU A 156 -19.17 -3.68 -31.50
C GLU A 156 -19.30 -3.16 -30.07
N SER A 157 -20.50 -3.31 -29.47
CA SER A 157 -20.76 -2.94 -28.07
C SER A 157 -20.28 -4.02 -27.10
N GLY A 158 -19.97 -3.64 -25.86
CA GLY A 158 -19.62 -4.60 -24.80
C GLY A 158 -20.71 -5.66 -24.54
N GLU A 159 -21.98 -5.30 -24.70
CA GLU A 159 -23.11 -6.23 -24.57
C GLU A 159 -23.15 -7.28 -25.70
N GLN A 160 -22.86 -6.87 -26.94
CA GLN A 160 -22.78 -7.78 -28.08
C GLN A 160 -21.65 -8.80 -27.90
N ARG A 161 -20.47 -8.34 -27.44
CA ARG A 161 -19.34 -9.22 -27.11
C ARG A 161 -19.70 -10.23 -26.03
N LEU A 162 -20.35 -9.76 -24.97
CA LEU A 162 -20.80 -10.59 -23.86
C LEU A 162 -21.81 -11.64 -24.32
N ALA A 163 -22.82 -11.25 -25.12
CA ALA A 163 -23.81 -12.18 -25.64
C ALA A 163 -23.18 -13.28 -26.51
N ARG A 164 -22.22 -12.92 -27.36
CA ARG A 164 -21.45 -13.88 -28.16
C ARG A 164 -20.65 -14.85 -27.28
N ALA A 165 -19.97 -14.33 -26.24
CA ALA A 165 -19.21 -15.14 -25.31
C ALA A 165 -20.12 -16.15 -24.58
N LYS A 166 -21.30 -15.72 -24.13
CA LYS A 166 -22.32 -16.59 -23.51
C LYS A 166 -22.76 -17.72 -24.43
N THR A 167 -23.09 -17.42 -25.68
CA THR A 167 -23.49 -18.43 -26.66
C THR A 167 -22.38 -19.45 -26.90
N TRP A 168 -21.15 -18.98 -27.12
CA TRP A 168 -20.02 -19.88 -27.33
C TRP A 168 -19.74 -20.75 -26.10
N LEU A 169 -19.80 -20.19 -24.90
CA LEU A 169 -19.55 -20.92 -23.65
C LEU A 169 -20.62 -21.98 -23.41
N ALA A 170 -21.90 -21.67 -23.69
CA ALA A 170 -22.98 -22.65 -23.64
C ALA A 170 -22.75 -23.82 -24.61
N ASP A 171 -22.37 -23.53 -25.86
CA ASP A 171 -22.06 -24.55 -26.86
C ASP A 171 -20.80 -25.36 -26.51
N PHE A 172 -19.79 -24.72 -25.91
CA PHE A 172 -18.59 -25.37 -25.43
C PHE A 172 -18.90 -26.33 -24.28
N ASN A 173 -19.62 -25.87 -23.25
CA ASN A 173 -20.01 -26.67 -22.10
C ASN A 173 -20.93 -27.83 -22.50
N ALA A 174 -21.87 -27.62 -23.43
CA ALA A 174 -22.72 -28.68 -23.95
C ALA A 174 -21.93 -29.77 -24.71
N ARG A 175 -20.92 -29.38 -25.50
CA ARG A 175 -20.02 -30.33 -26.17
C ARG A 175 -19.14 -31.08 -25.19
N GLN A 176 -18.54 -30.37 -24.24
CA GLN A 176 -17.72 -30.95 -23.18
C GLN A 176 -18.52 -31.99 -22.38
N ALA A 177 -19.75 -31.69 -22.00
CA ALA A 177 -20.62 -32.60 -21.24
C ALA A 177 -20.87 -33.91 -22.01
N LYS A 178 -21.17 -33.84 -23.31
CA LYS A 178 -21.38 -35.03 -24.17
C LYS A 178 -20.12 -35.88 -24.34
N VAL A 179 -18.93 -35.26 -24.39
CA VAL A 179 -17.66 -36.00 -24.44
C VAL A 179 -17.41 -36.68 -23.09
N SER A 180 -17.57 -35.92 -22.01
CA SER A 180 -17.36 -36.39 -20.63
C SER A 180 -18.28 -37.57 -20.28
N GLU A 181 -19.55 -37.51 -20.66
CA GLU A 181 -20.50 -38.60 -20.43
C GLU A 181 -20.09 -39.89 -21.17
N ARG A 182 -19.65 -39.78 -22.43
CA ARG A 182 -19.16 -40.93 -23.20
C ARG A 182 -17.90 -41.53 -22.58
N VAL A 183 -16.95 -40.69 -22.17
CA VAL A 183 -15.72 -41.13 -21.49
C VAL A 183 -16.06 -41.80 -20.16
N ALA A 184 -16.99 -41.26 -19.38
CA ALA A 184 -17.43 -41.86 -18.13
C ALA A 184 -18.02 -43.27 -18.35
N GLN A 185 -18.88 -43.43 -19.35
CA GLN A 185 -19.49 -44.72 -19.70
C GLN A 185 -18.46 -45.73 -20.19
N SER A 186 -17.50 -45.32 -21.03
CA SER A 186 -16.49 -46.24 -21.57
C SER A 186 -15.44 -46.64 -20.55
N GLU A 187 -15.04 -45.72 -19.66
CA GLU A 187 -13.92 -45.94 -18.73
C GLU A 187 -14.35 -46.58 -17.41
N SER A 188 -15.61 -46.46 -17.00
CA SER A 188 -16.10 -47.00 -15.72
C SER A 188 -15.81 -48.51 -15.56
N GLY A 189 -16.03 -49.30 -16.61
CA GLY A 189 -15.70 -50.72 -16.60
C GLY A 189 -14.19 -51.00 -16.46
N GLY A 190 -13.37 -50.22 -17.16
CA GLY A 190 -11.91 -50.32 -17.10
C GLY A 190 -11.36 -50.00 -15.70
N LEU A 191 -11.90 -48.98 -15.03
CA LEU A 191 -11.51 -48.62 -13.66
C LEU A 191 -11.83 -49.75 -12.67
N ARG A 192 -13.00 -50.38 -12.78
CA ARG A 192 -13.35 -51.54 -11.92
C ARG A 192 -12.38 -52.70 -12.13
N GLN A 193 -11.99 -52.95 -13.38
CA GLN A 193 -11.00 -53.97 -13.70
C GLN A 193 -9.61 -53.63 -13.15
N GLN A 194 -9.19 -52.36 -13.22
CA GLN A 194 -7.92 -51.90 -12.62
C GLN A 194 -7.90 -52.09 -11.11
N TYR A 195 -8.97 -51.71 -10.42
CA TYR A 195 -9.13 -51.99 -8.99
C TYR A 195 -9.03 -53.49 -8.68
N ALA A 196 -9.75 -54.33 -9.44
CA ALA A 196 -9.73 -55.76 -9.23
C ALA A 196 -8.33 -56.34 -9.39
N LEU A 197 -7.59 -55.93 -10.42
CA LEU A 197 -6.20 -56.34 -10.64
C LEU A 197 -5.31 -55.97 -9.44
N GLN A 198 -5.43 -54.74 -8.91
CA GLN A 198 -4.64 -54.27 -7.78
C GLN A 198 -4.92 -55.07 -6.49
N VAL A 199 -6.19 -55.24 -6.13
CA VAL A 199 -6.58 -55.97 -4.91
C VAL A 199 -6.19 -57.44 -4.99
N VAL A 200 -6.37 -58.06 -6.16
CA VAL A 200 -6.00 -59.48 -6.38
C VAL A 200 -4.50 -59.65 -6.30
N ALA A 201 -3.72 -58.82 -7.00
CA ALA A 201 -2.26 -58.87 -6.94
C ALA A 201 -1.75 -58.70 -5.49
N ARG A 202 -2.23 -57.67 -4.77
CA ARG A 202 -1.88 -57.41 -3.37
C ARG A 202 -2.20 -58.61 -2.46
N THR A 203 -3.40 -59.18 -2.62
CA THR A 203 -3.87 -60.29 -1.78
C THR A 203 -3.08 -61.57 -2.04
N MET A 204 -2.88 -61.92 -3.31
CA MET A 204 -2.15 -63.13 -3.69
C MET A 204 -0.66 -63.00 -3.35
N ASN A 205 -0.02 -61.87 -3.68
CA ASN A 205 1.40 -61.65 -3.40
C ASN A 205 1.71 -61.72 -1.89
N ARG A 206 0.81 -61.24 -1.02
CA ARG A 206 0.95 -61.42 0.44
C ARG A 206 0.96 -62.89 0.87
N GLN A 207 0.15 -63.74 0.24
CA GLN A 207 0.11 -65.17 0.56
C GLN A 207 1.28 -65.95 -0.05
N LEU A 208 1.85 -65.46 -1.15
CA LEU A 208 2.96 -66.08 -1.87
C LEU A 208 4.34 -65.59 -1.39
N ALA A 209 4.39 -64.47 -0.65
CA ALA A 209 5.62 -63.85 -0.18
C ALA A 209 6.52 -64.84 0.56
N GLY A 210 7.75 -65.01 0.05
CA GLY A 210 8.78 -65.89 0.64
C GLY A 210 8.51 -67.39 0.49
N ARG A 211 7.50 -67.81 -0.30
CA ARG A 211 7.13 -69.22 -0.49
C ARG A 211 7.57 -69.74 -1.85
N GLN A 212 7.72 -71.06 -1.95
CA GLN A 212 7.95 -71.75 -3.22
C GLN A 212 6.69 -72.52 -3.61
N LEU A 213 6.45 -72.69 -4.91
CA LEU A 213 5.33 -73.49 -5.40
C LEU A 213 5.84 -74.61 -6.31
N PRO A 214 5.11 -75.74 -6.37
CA PRO A 214 5.35 -76.75 -7.38
C PRO A 214 5.25 -76.17 -8.80
N ASP A 215 6.08 -76.65 -9.72
CA ASP A 215 6.19 -76.07 -11.08
C ASP A 215 4.84 -75.95 -11.81
N PHE A 216 3.96 -76.94 -11.65
CA PHE A 216 2.63 -76.92 -12.27
C PHE A 216 1.75 -75.76 -11.78
N MET A 217 1.92 -75.32 -10.53
CA MET A 217 1.11 -74.24 -9.95
C MET A 217 1.59 -72.85 -10.36
N ILE A 218 2.85 -72.69 -10.77
CA ILE A 218 3.44 -71.37 -11.02
C ILE A 218 2.68 -70.65 -12.15
N GLU A 219 2.44 -71.34 -13.26
CA GLU A 219 1.69 -70.78 -14.38
C GLU A 219 0.21 -70.60 -14.02
N ASP A 220 -0.37 -71.58 -13.33
CA ASP A 220 -1.78 -71.58 -12.95
C ASP A 220 -2.14 -70.45 -11.98
N VAL A 221 -1.23 -70.06 -11.09
CA VAL A 221 -1.42 -68.93 -10.17
C VAL A 221 -1.60 -67.62 -10.93
N SER A 222 -0.76 -67.40 -11.95
CA SER A 222 -0.79 -66.16 -12.74
C SER A 222 -2.00 -66.08 -13.67
N GLN A 223 -2.41 -67.20 -14.27
CA GLN A 223 -3.47 -67.23 -15.29
C GLN A 223 -4.85 -67.52 -14.69
N HIS A 224 -5.01 -68.65 -13.99
CA HIS A 224 -6.31 -69.17 -13.59
C HIS A 224 -6.76 -68.64 -12.24
N TRP A 225 -5.85 -68.62 -11.24
CA TRP A 225 -6.19 -68.12 -9.91
C TRP A 225 -6.40 -66.61 -9.91
N SER A 226 -5.55 -65.84 -10.58
CA SER A 226 -5.76 -64.39 -10.71
C SER A 226 -7.11 -64.07 -11.35
N ALA A 227 -7.49 -64.77 -12.43
CA ALA A 227 -8.79 -64.61 -13.07
C ALA A 227 -9.96 -65.00 -12.15
N ALA A 228 -9.82 -66.10 -11.40
CA ALA A 228 -10.84 -66.54 -10.45
C ALA A 228 -11.07 -65.53 -9.32
N PHE A 229 -9.99 -64.99 -8.75
CA PHE A 229 -10.04 -63.94 -7.76
C PHE A 229 -10.68 -62.66 -8.32
N GLN A 230 -10.31 -62.23 -9.53
CA GLN A 230 -10.91 -61.06 -10.17
C GLN A 230 -12.42 -61.24 -10.37
N TRP A 231 -12.85 -62.43 -10.82
CA TRP A 231 -14.27 -62.72 -11.03
C TRP A 231 -15.07 -62.66 -9.72
N VAL A 232 -14.59 -63.32 -8.65
CA VAL A 232 -15.29 -63.28 -7.35
C VAL A 232 -15.35 -61.85 -6.80
N LEU A 233 -14.25 -61.10 -6.91
CA LEU A 233 -14.18 -59.72 -6.46
C LEU A 233 -15.16 -58.81 -7.21
N LEU A 234 -15.26 -58.95 -8.54
CA LEU A 234 -16.15 -58.13 -9.36
C LEU A 234 -17.63 -58.50 -9.20
N GLN A 235 -17.95 -59.76 -8.90
CA GLN A 235 -19.34 -60.24 -8.76
C GLN A 235 -19.88 -60.08 -7.34
N HIS A 236 -19.04 -60.33 -6.32
CA HIS A 236 -19.47 -60.39 -4.92
C HIS A 236 -18.86 -59.26 -4.08
N GLY A 237 -17.66 -58.76 -4.44
CA GLY A 237 -16.95 -57.74 -3.66
C GLY A 237 -16.06 -58.30 -2.55
N GLU A 238 -15.09 -57.50 -2.10
CA GLU A 238 -14.04 -57.91 -1.15
C GLU A 238 -14.58 -58.25 0.25
N GLY A 239 -15.68 -57.61 0.67
CA GLY A 239 -16.26 -57.79 2.00
C GLY A 239 -17.08 -59.08 2.19
N THR A 240 -17.22 -59.90 1.16
CA THR A 240 -18.18 -61.02 1.16
C THR A 240 -17.62 -62.32 1.71
N PRO A 241 -18.48 -63.21 2.26
CA PRO A 241 -18.08 -64.54 2.67
C PRO A 241 -17.42 -65.35 1.54
N GLU A 242 -17.85 -65.16 0.30
CA GLU A 242 -17.32 -65.81 -0.90
C GLU A 242 -15.86 -65.43 -1.14
N TRP A 243 -15.55 -64.13 -1.10
CA TRP A 243 -14.17 -63.65 -1.18
C TRP A 243 -13.31 -64.21 -0.05
N GLN A 244 -13.79 -64.14 1.19
CA GLN A 244 -13.04 -64.67 2.35
C GLN A 244 -12.80 -66.18 2.24
N LYS A 245 -13.76 -66.95 1.75
CA LYS A 245 -13.62 -68.39 1.49
C LYS A 245 -12.54 -68.64 0.43
N LEU A 246 -12.54 -67.89 -0.67
CA LEU A 246 -11.54 -68.03 -1.73
C LEU A 246 -10.13 -67.69 -1.22
N VAL A 247 -9.97 -66.57 -0.50
CA VAL A 247 -8.71 -66.13 0.10
C VAL A 247 -8.17 -67.18 1.09
N ARG A 248 -9.03 -67.70 1.98
CA ARG A 248 -8.64 -68.76 2.93
C ARG A 248 -8.29 -70.07 2.22
N GLY A 249 -9.11 -70.47 1.25
CA GLY A 249 -8.91 -71.68 0.45
C GLY A 249 -7.58 -71.66 -0.31
N PHE A 250 -7.27 -70.55 -0.96
CA PHE A 250 -5.99 -70.35 -1.63
C PHE A 250 -4.82 -70.38 -0.63
N GLY A 251 -4.96 -69.75 0.55
CA GLY A 251 -3.93 -69.80 1.59
C GLY A 251 -3.66 -71.20 2.12
N MET A 252 -4.72 -71.99 2.32
CA MET A 252 -4.63 -73.41 2.69
C MET A 252 -3.96 -74.24 1.59
N LEU A 253 -4.32 -73.98 0.33
CA LEU A 253 -3.72 -74.62 -0.83
C LEU A 253 -2.21 -74.37 -0.88
N VAL A 254 -1.80 -73.10 -0.82
CA VAL A 254 -0.40 -72.69 -0.84
C VAL A 254 0.37 -73.33 0.31
N TRP A 255 -0.21 -73.38 1.53
CA TRP A 255 0.42 -74.05 2.67
C TRP A 255 0.54 -75.56 2.46
N SER A 256 -0.50 -76.23 1.94
CA SER A 256 -0.55 -77.70 1.77
C SER A 256 0.52 -78.25 0.83
N VAL A 257 1.04 -77.41 -0.08
CA VAL A 257 2.07 -77.79 -1.04
C VAL A 257 3.48 -77.36 -0.61
N GLN A 258 3.64 -76.69 0.54
CA GLN A 258 4.95 -76.31 1.06
C GLN A 258 5.71 -77.54 1.59
N PRO A 259 7.06 -77.59 1.48
CA PRO A 259 7.86 -78.68 2.01
C PRO A 259 7.64 -78.92 3.52
N GLU A 260 7.43 -77.87 4.30
CA GLU A 260 7.23 -77.97 5.75
C GLU A 260 5.94 -78.72 6.13
N ALA A 261 4.94 -78.73 5.24
CA ALA A 261 3.68 -79.42 5.48
C ALA A 261 3.83 -80.95 5.46
N SER A 262 4.88 -81.49 4.81
CA SER A 262 5.17 -82.94 4.80
C SER A 262 5.81 -83.45 6.10
N ALA A 263 6.22 -82.54 6.99
CA ALA A 263 6.85 -82.91 8.25
C ALA A 263 5.95 -83.84 9.08
N GLU A 264 6.53 -84.86 9.72
CA GLU A 264 5.80 -85.88 10.48
C GLU A 264 4.83 -85.27 11.52
N ALA A 265 5.26 -84.19 12.19
CA ALA A 265 4.47 -83.48 13.19
C ALA A 265 3.20 -82.82 12.61
N GLU A 266 3.22 -82.42 11.34
CA GLU A 266 2.13 -81.69 10.68
C GLU A 266 1.24 -82.61 9.82
N ARG A 267 1.59 -83.90 9.63
CA ARG A 267 0.82 -84.83 8.77
C ARG A 267 -0.67 -84.92 9.11
N GLY A 268 -1.00 -84.95 10.40
CA GLY A 268 -2.40 -84.97 10.86
C GLY A 268 -3.16 -83.70 10.48
N LYS A 269 -2.48 -82.55 10.45
CA LYS A 269 -3.04 -81.27 10.01
C LYS A 269 -3.13 -81.19 8.48
N LEU A 270 -2.11 -81.69 7.77
CA LEU A 270 -2.10 -81.78 6.31
C LEU A 270 -3.30 -82.59 5.81
N SER A 271 -3.56 -83.78 6.38
CA SER A 271 -4.73 -84.59 5.98
C SER A 271 -6.05 -83.83 6.14
N ARG A 272 -6.25 -83.14 7.27
CA ARG A 272 -7.47 -82.35 7.51
C ARG A 272 -7.61 -81.20 6.52
N ILE A 273 -6.51 -80.51 6.20
CA ILE A 273 -6.50 -79.39 5.25
C ILE A 273 -6.77 -79.90 3.83
N VAL A 274 -6.21 -81.04 3.43
CA VAL A 274 -6.48 -81.67 2.12
C VAL A 274 -7.97 -82.02 1.99
N ASP A 275 -8.57 -82.59 3.03
CA ASP A 275 -10.01 -82.86 3.06
C ASP A 275 -10.83 -81.57 2.96
N GLN A 276 -10.43 -80.51 3.67
CA GLN A 276 -11.11 -79.22 3.61
C GLN A 276 -10.99 -78.54 2.24
N ILE A 277 -9.82 -78.56 1.61
CA ILE A 277 -9.61 -78.06 0.24
C ILE A 277 -10.53 -78.81 -0.74
N ARG A 278 -10.65 -80.12 -0.62
CA ARG A 278 -11.53 -80.95 -1.46
C ARG A 278 -13.00 -80.59 -1.28
N GLN A 279 -13.44 -80.36 -0.05
CA GLN A 279 -14.84 -80.07 0.27
C GLN A 279 -15.25 -78.62 -0.04
N GLU A 280 -14.34 -77.66 0.14
CA GLU A 280 -14.68 -76.22 0.06
C GLU A 280 -14.11 -75.53 -1.18
N LEU A 281 -12.87 -75.80 -1.58
CA LEU A 281 -12.20 -75.07 -2.65
C LEU A 281 -12.51 -75.63 -4.04
N VAL A 282 -12.57 -76.96 -4.18
CA VAL A 282 -12.87 -77.61 -5.48
C VAL A 282 -14.25 -77.20 -6.01
N PRO A 283 -15.35 -77.22 -5.22
CA PRO A 283 -16.65 -76.77 -5.72
C PRO A 283 -16.68 -75.28 -6.09
N LEU A 284 -15.87 -74.45 -5.43
CA LEU A 284 -15.74 -73.04 -5.78
C LEU A 284 -15.02 -72.86 -7.12
N LEU A 285 -13.94 -73.62 -7.37
CA LEU A 285 -13.24 -73.61 -8.66
C LEU A 285 -14.14 -74.10 -9.80
N ASP A 286 -15.02 -75.08 -9.53
CA ASP A 286 -16.05 -75.52 -10.48
C ASP A 286 -17.04 -74.41 -10.83
N GLN A 287 -17.33 -73.48 -9.93
CA GLN A 287 -18.23 -72.37 -10.24
C GLN A 287 -17.52 -71.24 -11.01
N ILE A 288 -16.22 -71.03 -10.77
CA ILE A 288 -15.49 -69.85 -11.22
C ILE A 288 -14.76 -70.10 -12.55
N ILE A 289 -14.15 -71.28 -12.72
CA ILE A 289 -13.41 -71.64 -13.93
C ILE A 289 -14.36 -72.30 -14.92
N ALA A 290 -14.61 -71.63 -16.05
CA ALA A 290 -15.54 -72.12 -17.07
C ALA A 290 -15.03 -73.32 -17.87
N ASP A 291 -13.71 -73.43 -18.06
CA ASP A 291 -13.10 -74.49 -18.88
C ASP A 291 -12.90 -75.79 -18.09
N GLU A 292 -13.65 -76.82 -18.47
CA GLU A 292 -13.58 -78.15 -17.85
C GLU A 292 -12.20 -78.81 -17.94
N SER A 293 -11.46 -78.57 -19.03
CA SER A 293 -10.13 -79.16 -19.22
C SER A 293 -9.13 -78.57 -18.21
N ILE A 294 -9.24 -77.26 -17.94
CA ILE A 294 -8.42 -76.57 -16.95
C ILE A 294 -8.78 -77.07 -15.54
N ARG A 295 -10.08 -77.20 -15.23
CA ARG A 295 -10.55 -77.72 -13.94
C ARG A 295 -10.04 -79.12 -13.66
N ALA A 296 -10.20 -80.03 -14.63
CA ALA A 296 -9.74 -81.41 -14.51
C ALA A 296 -8.22 -81.48 -14.30
N ARG A 297 -7.44 -80.76 -15.11
CA ARG A 297 -5.98 -80.70 -14.99
C ARG A 297 -5.53 -80.16 -13.62
N LEU A 298 -6.15 -79.08 -13.14
CA LEU A 298 -5.85 -78.50 -11.82
C LEU A 298 -6.13 -79.50 -10.71
N ARG A 299 -7.29 -80.17 -10.75
CA ARG A 299 -7.68 -81.16 -9.74
C ARG A 299 -6.71 -82.35 -9.72
N ASP A 300 -6.40 -82.91 -10.88
CA ASP A 300 -5.54 -84.08 -10.99
C ASP A 300 -4.12 -83.76 -10.50
N ASN A 301 -3.56 -82.61 -10.89
CA ASN A 301 -2.23 -82.18 -10.44
C ASN A 301 -2.20 -81.89 -8.94
N LEU A 302 -3.26 -81.29 -8.38
CA LEU A 302 -3.37 -81.06 -6.94
C LEU A 302 -3.47 -82.38 -6.15
N GLU A 303 -4.25 -83.35 -6.64
CA GLU A 303 -4.35 -84.67 -6.02
C GLU A 303 -2.99 -85.38 -6.02
N ILE A 304 -2.28 -85.37 -7.14
CA ILE A 304 -0.92 -85.92 -7.24
C ILE A 304 0.02 -85.22 -6.24
N ALA A 305 -0.02 -83.89 -6.17
CA ALA A 305 0.81 -83.12 -5.26
C ALA A 305 0.51 -83.46 -3.79
N HIS A 306 -0.76 -83.56 -3.39
CA HIS A 306 -1.15 -83.91 -2.03
C HIS A 306 -0.76 -85.35 -1.64
N VAL A 307 -0.89 -86.30 -2.56
CA VAL A 307 -0.41 -87.69 -2.34
C VAL A 307 1.11 -87.71 -2.16
N CYS A 308 1.85 -86.97 -2.99
CA CYS A 308 3.30 -86.84 -2.84
C CYS A 308 3.67 -86.23 -1.48
N GLN A 309 2.98 -85.18 -1.06
CA GLN A 309 3.19 -84.53 0.24
C GLN A 309 2.91 -85.46 1.44
N LEU A 310 1.79 -86.18 1.43
CA LEU A 310 1.41 -87.11 2.50
C LEU A 310 2.38 -88.31 2.63
N HIS A 311 2.95 -88.76 1.52
CA HIS A 311 3.92 -89.84 1.48
C HIS A 311 5.39 -89.38 1.49
N ASN A 312 5.65 -88.09 1.71
CA ASN A 312 6.99 -87.49 1.74
C ASN A 312 7.82 -87.80 0.48
N ARG A 313 7.18 -87.76 -0.69
CA ARG A 313 7.81 -87.90 -2.00
C ARG A 313 8.24 -86.52 -2.51
N PRO A 314 9.40 -86.42 -3.20
CA PRO A 314 9.91 -85.14 -3.67
C PRO A 314 9.01 -84.52 -4.76
N LEU A 315 8.78 -83.21 -4.65
CA LEU A 315 8.19 -82.36 -5.69
C LEU A 315 9.26 -81.40 -6.23
N SER A 316 9.12 -81.01 -7.50
CA SER A 316 9.94 -79.94 -8.09
C SER A 316 9.33 -78.59 -7.75
N TYR A 317 10.16 -77.66 -7.26
CA TYR A 317 9.75 -76.34 -6.80
C TYR A 317 10.44 -75.25 -7.59
N GLY A 318 9.70 -74.19 -7.90
CA GLY A 318 10.20 -72.96 -8.47
C GLY A 318 9.87 -71.75 -7.61
N SER A 319 10.59 -70.65 -7.88
CA SER A 319 10.25 -69.35 -7.32
C SER A 319 8.99 -68.81 -7.97
N VAL A 320 8.05 -68.33 -7.17
CA VAL A 320 6.81 -67.74 -7.67
C VAL A 320 7.09 -66.32 -8.15
N PRO A 321 6.79 -65.96 -9.42
CA PRO A 321 6.83 -64.57 -9.83
C PRO A 321 5.70 -63.79 -9.14
N SER A 322 5.96 -62.52 -8.82
CA SER A 322 4.94 -61.62 -8.29
C SER A 322 3.79 -61.50 -9.30
N VAL A 323 2.55 -61.66 -8.85
CA VAL A 323 1.36 -61.43 -9.66
C VAL A 323 1.36 -59.96 -10.07
N ALA A 324 1.33 -59.72 -11.38
CA ALA A 324 1.32 -58.37 -11.94
C ALA A 324 0.03 -57.62 -11.58
N GLY A 325 0.14 -56.31 -11.34
CA GLY A 325 -1.01 -55.44 -11.05
C GLY A 325 -0.94 -54.70 -9.72
N GLY A 326 0.07 -54.93 -8.87
CA GLY A 326 0.26 -54.17 -7.63
C GLY A 326 0.54 -52.68 -7.89
N SER A 327 0.07 -51.81 -6.98
CA SER A 327 0.38 -50.38 -6.99
C SER A 327 1.88 -50.13 -6.80
N VAL A 328 2.36 -48.95 -7.20
CA VAL A 328 3.73 -48.48 -6.88
C VAL A 328 4.01 -48.60 -5.37
N LEU A 329 3.01 -48.33 -4.54
CA LEU A 329 3.10 -48.42 -3.09
C LEU A 329 3.20 -49.87 -2.59
N ASP A 330 2.47 -50.80 -3.23
CA ASP A 330 2.55 -52.23 -2.91
C ASP A 330 3.94 -52.77 -3.17
N ASN A 331 4.56 -52.38 -4.29
CA ASN A 331 5.91 -52.80 -4.66
C ASN A 331 6.97 -52.20 -3.73
N ALA A 332 6.71 -51.00 -3.17
CA ALA A 332 7.58 -50.35 -2.20
C ALA A 332 7.34 -50.81 -0.75
N GLY A 333 6.31 -51.63 -0.49
CA GLY A 333 5.89 -51.99 0.86
C GLY A 333 5.40 -50.80 1.69
N ALA A 334 4.97 -49.73 1.03
CA ALA A 334 4.50 -48.50 1.65
C ALA A 334 2.98 -48.49 1.76
N SER A 335 2.46 -47.84 2.81
CA SER A 335 1.02 -47.63 3.01
C SER A 335 0.73 -46.16 3.27
N ILE A 336 -0.43 -45.70 2.83
CA ILE A 336 -0.89 -44.33 3.09
C ILE A 336 -1.70 -44.31 4.39
N SER A 337 -1.50 -43.26 5.18
CA SER A 337 -2.26 -43.03 6.40
C SER A 337 -3.74 -42.87 6.11
N LYS A 338 -4.60 -43.37 7.00
CA LYS A 338 -6.05 -43.26 6.87
C LYS A 338 -6.52 -41.81 6.69
N ASP A 339 -5.94 -40.87 7.42
CA ASP A 339 -6.30 -39.44 7.35
C ASP A 339 -6.15 -38.87 5.92
N LEU A 340 -5.05 -39.21 5.24
CA LEU A 340 -4.84 -38.81 3.84
C LEU A 340 -5.83 -39.45 2.87
N LEU A 341 -6.23 -40.71 3.11
CA LEU A 341 -7.28 -41.36 2.31
C LEU A 341 -8.65 -40.71 2.55
N ASP A 342 -8.94 -40.30 3.78
CA ASP A 342 -10.16 -39.58 4.12
C ASP A 342 -10.19 -38.19 3.45
N GLU A 343 -9.04 -37.51 3.33
CA GLU A 343 -8.92 -36.27 2.53
C GLU A 343 -9.24 -36.48 1.05
N VAL A 344 -8.72 -37.56 0.44
CA VAL A 344 -9.06 -37.90 -0.96
C VAL A 344 -10.53 -38.29 -1.10
N ALA A 345 -11.08 -38.99 -0.10
CA ALA A 345 -12.50 -39.30 -0.04
C ALA A 345 -13.39 -38.04 0.15
N ALA A 346 -12.84 -36.90 0.56
CA ALA A 346 -13.57 -35.64 0.62
C ALA A 346 -13.61 -34.88 -0.72
N VAL A 347 -12.71 -35.21 -1.67
CA VAL A 347 -12.66 -34.59 -3.00
C VAL A 347 -13.95 -34.85 -3.78
N ARG A 348 -14.44 -33.84 -4.52
CA ARG A 348 -15.70 -33.90 -5.25
C ARG A 348 -15.52 -33.98 -6.76
N VAL A 349 -16.44 -34.68 -7.41
CA VAL A 349 -16.53 -34.69 -8.87
C VAL A 349 -16.73 -33.26 -9.36
N GLY A 350 -15.95 -32.86 -10.36
CA GLY A 350 -15.90 -31.51 -10.91
C GLY A 350 -14.75 -30.66 -10.37
N ASP A 351 -14.11 -31.04 -9.26
CA ASP A 351 -12.94 -30.34 -8.73
C ASP A 351 -11.77 -30.38 -9.72
N TRP A 352 -10.97 -29.31 -9.70
CA TRP A 352 -9.81 -29.20 -10.57
C TRP A 352 -8.52 -29.19 -9.78
N PHE A 353 -7.53 -29.82 -10.39
CA PHE A 353 -6.19 -29.96 -9.88
C PHE A 353 -5.18 -29.53 -10.92
N VAL A 354 -3.98 -29.19 -10.45
CA VAL A 354 -2.83 -28.87 -11.30
C VAL A 354 -1.65 -29.74 -10.93
N GLU A 355 -1.01 -30.30 -11.95
CA GLU A 355 0.24 -31.02 -11.82
C GLU A 355 1.41 -30.02 -11.77
N ALA A 356 2.24 -30.08 -10.74
CA ALA A 356 3.33 -29.14 -10.52
C ALA A 356 4.42 -29.21 -11.61
N ASP A 357 4.70 -30.43 -12.09
CA ASP A 357 5.78 -30.68 -13.05
C ASP A 357 5.45 -30.15 -14.46
N SER A 358 4.18 -30.22 -14.87
CA SER A 358 3.74 -29.94 -16.25
C SER A 358 2.79 -28.74 -16.38
N GLY A 359 2.19 -28.27 -15.28
CA GLY A 359 1.12 -27.28 -15.31
C GLY A 359 -0.21 -27.81 -15.88
N ARG A 360 -0.32 -29.12 -16.14
CA ARG A 360 -1.55 -29.74 -16.67
C ARG A 360 -2.71 -29.58 -15.70
N ARG A 361 -3.87 -29.22 -16.23
CA ARG A 361 -5.13 -29.09 -15.49
C ARG A 361 -5.93 -30.39 -15.58
N LEU A 362 -6.28 -30.93 -14.42
CA LEU A 362 -6.97 -32.21 -14.25
C LEU A 362 -8.33 -31.94 -13.62
N ARG A 363 -9.42 -32.24 -14.33
CA ARG A 363 -10.77 -32.18 -13.77
C ARG A 363 -11.20 -33.58 -13.34
N LEU A 364 -11.64 -33.75 -12.09
CA LEU A 364 -12.18 -35.04 -11.65
C LEU A 364 -13.53 -35.30 -12.31
N LEU A 365 -13.61 -36.30 -13.18
CA LEU A 365 -14.83 -36.68 -13.90
C LEU A 365 -15.60 -37.78 -13.18
N LEU A 366 -14.92 -38.85 -12.77
CA LEU A 366 -15.53 -39.96 -12.04
C LEU A 366 -14.76 -40.23 -10.77
N LYS A 367 -15.51 -40.51 -9.71
CA LYS A 367 -15.03 -41.02 -8.44
C LYS A 367 -15.84 -42.25 -8.09
N LEU A 368 -15.18 -43.39 -8.06
CA LEU A 368 -15.78 -44.68 -7.77
C LEU A 368 -15.32 -45.10 -6.38
N ASP A 369 -16.00 -44.62 -5.34
CA ASP A 369 -15.62 -44.85 -3.93
C ASP A 369 -15.48 -46.34 -3.58
N GLU A 370 -16.43 -47.16 -4.03
CA GLU A 370 -16.42 -48.62 -3.82
C GLU A 370 -15.18 -49.31 -4.41
N TYR A 371 -14.59 -48.73 -5.45
CA TYR A 371 -13.43 -49.25 -6.16
C TYR A 371 -12.18 -48.40 -5.92
N GLN A 372 -12.26 -47.37 -5.08
CA GLN A 372 -11.19 -46.41 -4.80
C GLN A 372 -10.45 -45.93 -6.07
N GLN A 373 -11.19 -45.69 -7.15
CA GLN A 373 -10.64 -45.21 -8.42
C GLN A 373 -11.14 -43.81 -8.76
N LEU A 374 -10.26 -43.04 -9.37
CA LEU A 374 -10.49 -41.69 -9.87
C LEU A 374 -10.20 -41.64 -11.37
N LEU A 375 -11.02 -40.87 -12.09
CA LEU A 375 -10.81 -40.58 -13.51
C LEU A 375 -10.74 -39.08 -13.73
N PHE A 376 -9.62 -38.63 -14.30
CA PHE A 376 -9.38 -37.24 -14.62
C PHE A 376 -9.47 -36.99 -16.12
N VAL A 377 -10.07 -35.86 -16.47
CA VAL A 377 -10.21 -35.38 -17.85
C VAL A 377 -9.63 -33.99 -18.01
N ASN A 378 -9.33 -33.62 -19.25
CA ASN A 378 -8.98 -32.24 -19.60
C ASN A 378 -10.22 -31.35 -19.74
N GLN A 379 -10.03 -30.08 -20.08
CA GLN A 379 -11.13 -29.12 -20.28
C GLN A 379 -12.11 -29.50 -21.40
N LEU A 380 -11.71 -30.36 -22.34
CA LEU A 380 -12.59 -30.84 -23.41
C LEU A 380 -13.39 -32.10 -23.00
N GLY A 381 -13.18 -32.62 -21.79
CA GLY A 381 -13.82 -33.84 -21.31
C GLY A 381 -13.13 -35.13 -21.75
N MET A 382 -11.94 -35.04 -22.38
CA MET A 382 -11.19 -36.22 -22.81
C MET A 382 -10.36 -36.77 -21.67
N LYS A 383 -10.26 -38.11 -21.58
CA LYS A 383 -9.45 -38.82 -20.59
C LYS A 383 -8.00 -38.32 -20.61
N LEU A 384 -7.49 -37.98 -19.42
CA LEU A 384 -6.07 -37.72 -19.18
C LEU A 384 -5.42 -38.91 -18.48
N VAL A 385 -5.92 -39.23 -17.28
CA VAL A 385 -5.31 -40.24 -16.42
C VAL A 385 -6.36 -40.86 -15.51
N SER A 386 -6.18 -42.14 -15.16
CA SER A 386 -6.85 -42.78 -14.05
C SER A 386 -5.87 -43.02 -12.92
N SER A 387 -6.35 -42.95 -11.68
CA SER A 387 -5.51 -43.12 -10.50
C SER A 387 -6.31 -43.75 -9.38
N SER A 388 -5.68 -44.63 -8.60
CA SER A 388 -6.24 -45.11 -7.34
C SER A 388 -6.25 -44.00 -6.28
N PHE A 389 -7.07 -44.14 -5.24
CA PHE A 389 -7.05 -43.20 -4.11
C PHE A 389 -5.67 -43.13 -3.46
N GLU A 390 -4.97 -44.26 -3.38
CA GLU A 390 -3.64 -44.31 -2.80
C GLU A 390 -2.64 -43.52 -3.65
N GLU A 391 -2.57 -43.78 -4.96
CA GLU A 391 -1.65 -43.04 -5.85
C GLU A 391 -1.94 -41.54 -5.84
N PHE A 392 -3.22 -41.15 -5.87
CA PHE A 392 -3.60 -39.75 -5.81
C PHE A 392 -3.25 -39.12 -4.46
N ALA A 393 -3.50 -39.80 -3.33
CA ALA A 393 -3.11 -39.32 -2.00
C ALA A 393 -1.60 -39.12 -1.88
N TRP A 394 -0.80 -40.02 -2.47
CA TRP A 394 0.65 -39.87 -2.52
C TRP A 394 1.06 -38.66 -3.36
N GLN A 395 0.48 -38.47 -4.54
CA GLN A 395 0.76 -37.31 -5.41
C GLN A 395 0.32 -35.99 -4.77
N PHE A 396 -0.80 -36.00 -4.06
CA PHE A 396 -1.37 -34.84 -3.38
C PHE A 396 -0.53 -34.44 -2.16
N SER A 397 -0.19 -35.39 -1.28
CA SER A 397 0.64 -35.15 -0.09
C SER A 397 2.08 -34.77 -0.43
N SER A 398 2.62 -35.25 -1.56
CA SER A 398 3.93 -34.84 -2.08
C SER A 398 3.91 -33.53 -2.87
N ALA A 399 2.78 -32.81 -2.91
CA ALA A 399 2.57 -31.56 -3.64
C ALA A 399 2.86 -31.65 -5.16
N ARG A 400 2.85 -32.86 -5.73
CA ARG A 400 2.93 -33.06 -7.19
C ARG A 400 1.62 -32.70 -7.87
N ILE A 401 0.51 -32.90 -7.17
CA ILE A 401 -0.81 -32.42 -7.55
C ILE A 401 -1.33 -31.50 -6.45
N SER A 402 -1.86 -30.33 -6.83
CA SER A 402 -2.50 -29.39 -5.91
C SER A 402 -3.84 -28.90 -6.46
N THR A 403 -4.72 -28.42 -5.57
CA THR A 403 -6.03 -27.87 -5.95
C THR A 403 -5.88 -26.54 -6.68
N VAL A 404 -6.66 -26.33 -7.74
CA VAL A 404 -6.75 -25.02 -8.38
C VAL A 404 -7.67 -24.12 -7.58
N VAL A 405 -7.16 -22.97 -7.12
CA VAL A 405 -7.94 -21.98 -6.36
C VAL A 405 -8.92 -21.27 -7.30
N ALA A 406 -10.17 -21.14 -6.85
CA ALA A 406 -11.20 -20.41 -7.59
C ALA A 406 -10.79 -18.93 -7.81
N PRO A 407 -11.11 -18.35 -8.99
CA PRO A 407 -10.80 -16.96 -9.26
C PRO A 407 -11.59 -16.01 -8.35
N VAL A 408 -10.94 -14.96 -7.86
CA VAL A 408 -11.62 -13.80 -7.31
C VAL A 408 -12.15 -12.97 -8.48
N VAL A 409 -13.44 -12.63 -8.46
CA VAL A 409 -14.10 -11.90 -9.54
C VAL A 409 -13.56 -10.48 -9.68
N MET A 410 -13.51 -9.95 -10.91
CA MET A 410 -12.98 -8.61 -11.19
C MET A 410 -13.63 -7.50 -10.37
N LEU A 411 -14.93 -7.64 -10.06
CA LEU A 411 -15.66 -6.61 -9.31
C LEU A 411 -15.08 -6.42 -7.90
N ASP A 412 -14.66 -7.50 -7.24
CA ASP A 412 -14.08 -7.43 -5.89
C ASP A 412 -12.75 -6.68 -5.92
N TRP A 413 -11.88 -6.99 -6.88
CA TRP A 413 -10.63 -6.26 -7.14
C TRP A 413 -10.86 -4.76 -7.35
N VAL A 414 -11.86 -4.40 -8.17
CA VAL A 414 -12.23 -2.99 -8.39
C VAL A 414 -12.67 -2.33 -7.08
N THR A 415 -13.54 -3.00 -6.32
CA THR A 415 -14.06 -2.43 -5.07
C THR A 415 -12.97 -2.22 -4.03
N GLU A 416 -12.07 -3.19 -3.86
CA GLU A 416 -10.93 -3.08 -2.94
C GLU A 416 -9.99 -1.96 -3.37
N ARG A 417 -9.61 -1.92 -4.65
CA ARG A 417 -8.68 -0.91 -5.16
C ARG A 417 -9.24 0.50 -5.08
N LEU A 418 -10.48 0.71 -5.50
CA LEU A 418 -11.12 2.04 -5.43
C LEU A 418 -11.38 2.47 -3.98
N SER A 419 -11.70 1.53 -3.08
CA SER A 419 -11.85 1.85 -1.65
C SER A 419 -10.53 2.31 -1.04
N GLY A 420 -9.43 1.60 -1.33
CA GLY A 420 -8.10 2.02 -0.89
C GLY A 420 -7.69 3.40 -1.43
N LEU A 421 -7.96 3.69 -2.70
CA LEU A 421 -7.70 5.02 -3.28
C LEU A 421 -8.60 6.10 -2.67
N ALA A 422 -9.86 5.80 -2.38
CA ALA A 422 -10.78 6.72 -1.73
C ALA A 422 -10.35 7.05 -0.29
N GLU A 423 -9.83 6.07 0.45
CA GLU A 423 -9.25 6.28 1.78
C GLU A 423 -7.99 7.15 1.72
N GLN A 424 -7.09 6.89 0.77
CA GLN A 424 -5.91 7.73 0.53
C GLN A 424 -6.31 9.17 0.18
N TYR A 425 -7.32 9.36 -0.68
CA TYR A 425 -7.85 10.67 -1.02
C TYR A 425 -8.42 11.37 0.21
N ARG A 426 -9.24 10.69 1.03
CA ARG A 426 -9.81 11.26 2.27
C ARG A 426 -8.72 11.64 3.26
N ALA A 427 -7.66 10.83 3.40
CA ALA A 427 -6.54 11.13 4.27
C ALA A 427 -5.79 12.39 3.81
N ARG A 428 -5.46 12.48 2.51
CA ARG A 428 -4.80 13.66 1.94
C ARG A 428 -5.67 14.91 2.03
N LYS A 429 -6.97 14.79 1.76
CA LYS A 429 -7.92 15.89 1.89
C LYS A 429 -7.98 16.41 3.33
N LYS A 430 -8.06 15.52 4.33
CA LYS A 430 -8.02 15.92 5.75
C LYS A 430 -6.73 16.68 6.11
N VAL A 431 -5.58 16.23 5.63
CA VAL A 431 -4.30 16.91 5.84
C VAL A 431 -4.29 18.29 5.17
N HIS A 432 -4.78 18.39 3.94
CA HIS A 432 -4.85 19.65 3.21
C HIS A 432 -5.81 20.65 3.88
N ASP A 433 -7.01 20.21 4.26
CA ASP A 433 -8.02 21.04 4.94
C ASP A 433 -7.49 21.51 6.31
N ALA A 434 -6.77 20.64 7.04
CA ALA A 434 -6.12 21.01 8.30
C ALA A 434 -5.02 22.05 8.09
N ALA A 435 -4.16 21.88 7.07
CA ALA A 435 -3.11 22.84 6.73
C ALA A 435 -3.68 24.19 6.28
N GLN A 436 -4.76 24.19 5.48
CA GLN A 436 -5.46 25.42 5.10
C GLN A 436 -6.07 26.14 6.32
N LYS A 437 -6.68 25.38 7.25
CA LYS A 437 -7.23 25.94 8.48
C LYS A 437 -6.14 26.54 9.36
N GLU A 438 -5.02 25.84 9.53
CA GLU A 438 -3.86 26.34 10.28
C GLU A 438 -3.27 27.61 9.63
N GLN A 439 -3.17 27.66 8.30
CA GLN A 439 -2.77 28.87 7.58
C GLN A 439 -3.75 30.02 7.79
N GLN A 440 -5.06 29.77 7.73
CA GLN A 440 -6.07 30.79 8.00
C GLN A 440 -6.00 31.30 9.45
N GLU A 441 -5.86 30.40 10.43
CA GLU A 441 -5.68 30.77 11.83
C GLU A 441 -4.39 31.57 12.06
N ALA A 442 -3.29 31.18 11.40
CA ALA A 442 -2.03 31.93 11.45
C ALA A 442 -2.18 33.33 10.83
N GLN A 443 -2.86 33.44 9.67
CA GLN A 443 -3.16 34.73 9.04
C GLN A 443 -4.06 35.60 9.91
N GLN A 444 -5.07 35.03 10.55
CA GLN A 444 -5.95 35.74 11.49
C GLN A 444 -5.18 36.21 12.73
N LYS A 445 -4.31 35.37 13.30
CA LYS A 445 -3.44 35.76 14.43
C LYS A 445 -2.50 36.90 14.04
N ILE A 446 -1.87 36.84 12.87
CA ILE A 446 -1.02 37.92 12.34
C ILE A 446 -1.83 39.20 12.13
N ALA A 447 -3.04 39.11 11.57
CA ALA A 447 -3.91 40.26 11.36
C ALA A 447 -4.35 40.90 12.69
N ALA A 448 -4.77 40.09 13.67
CA ALA A 448 -5.15 40.55 15.00
C ALA A 448 -3.97 41.21 15.74
N GLN A 449 -2.77 40.63 15.65
CA GLN A 449 -1.54 41.23 16.20
C GLN A 449 -1.23 42.58 15.54
N ARG A 450 -1.38 42.69 14.21
CA ARG A 450 -1.20 43.97 13.49
C ARG A 450 -2.22 45.01 13.92
N GLU A 451 -3.47 44.63 14.15
CA GLU A 451 -4.52 45.53 14.59
C GLU A 451 -4.30 46.00 16.04
N GLN A 452 -3.93 45.08 16.95
CA GLN A 452 -3.52 45.43 18.31
C GLN A 452 -2.30 46.36 18.31
N ALA A 453 -1.28 46.09 17.48
CA ALA A 453 -0.12 46.98 17.35
C ALA A 453 -0.52 48.37 16.85
N ARG A 454 -1.46 48.47 15.89
CA ARG A 454 -2.00 49.76 15.42
C ARG A 454 -2.77 50.50 16.51
N GLN A 455 -3.63 49.82 17.26
CA GLN A 455 -4.37 50.43 18.36
C GLN A 455 -3.43 50.94 19.46
N LYS A 456 -2.41 50.14 19.82
CA LYS A 456 -1.38 50.55 20.78
C LYS A 456 -0.61 51.77 20.28
N ALA A 457 -0.15 51.76 19.03
CA ALA A 457 0.54 52.90 18.42
C ALA A 457 -0.34 54.17 18.37
N LEU A 458 -1.65 54.03 18.13
CA LEU A 458 -2.59 55.15 18.13
C LEU A 458 -2.80 55.72 19.53
N LEU A 459 -2.91 54.87 20.56
CA LEU A 459 -3.02 55.31 21.95
C LEU A 459 -1.73 56.01 22.41
N GLU A 460 -0.56 55.46 22.09
CA GLU A 460 0.73 56.08 22.37
C GLU A 460 0.89 57.42 21.64
N ALA A 461 0.44 57.52 20.38
CA ALA A 461 0.43 58.78 19.63
C ALA A 461 -0.47 59.84 20.28
N ARG A 462 -1.68 59.48 20.72
CA ARG A 462 -2.58 60.39 21.45
C ARG A 462 -2.01 60.82 22.79
N GLN A 463 -1.38 59.90 23.53
CA GLN A 463 -0.73 60.24 24.80
C GLN A 463 0.40 61.26 24.57
N LEU A 464 1.22 61.06 23.54
CA LEU A 464 2.26 62.02 23.16
C LEU A 464 1.69 63.37 22.71
N GLU A 465 0.54 63.39 22.02
CA GLU A 465 -0.17 64.62 21.67
C GLU A 465 -0.72 65.33 22.91
N GLU A 466 -1.40 64.62 23.82
CA GLU A 466 -1.90 65.18 25.08
C GLU A 466 -0.77 65.67 25.99
N GLU A 467 0.36 64.95 26.05
CA GLU A 467 1.56 65.39 26.77
C GLU A 467 2.14 66.65 26.14
N LYS A 468 2.20 66.75 24.80
CA LYS A 468 2.61 67.98 24.12
C LYS A 468 1.66 69.13 24.40
N GLU A 469 0.35 68.92 24.30
CA GLU A 469 -0.66 69.94 24.58
C GLU A 469 -0.60 70.40 26.05
N ARG A 470 -0.41 69.49 27.01
CA ARG A 470 -0.18 69.84 28.41
C ARG A 470 1.10 70.63 28.59
N HIS A 471 2.18 70.22 27.94
CA HIS A 471 3.46 70.91 28.03
C HIS A 471 3.39 72.32 27.40
N GLU A 472 2.62 72.49 26.33
CA GLU A 472 2.33 73.79 25.70
C GLU A 472 1.38 74.65 26.56
N ALA A 473 0.39 74.04 27.22
CA ALA A 473 -0.52 74.72 28.15
C ALA A 473 0.19 75.14 29.45
N GLU A 474 1.08 74.31 29.98
CA GLU A 474 1.93 74.64 31.14
C GLU A 474 2.92 75.75 30.78
N GLN A 475 3.49 75.74 29.57
CA GLN A 475 4.33 76.84 29.09
C GLN A 475 3.55 78.14 28.91
N SER A 476 2.33 78.09 28.39
CA SER A 476 1.49 79.29 28.23
C SER A 476 0.99 79.81 29.59
N ALA A 477 0.61 78.93 30.53
CA ALA A 477 0.24 79.30 31.89
C ALA A 477 1.44 79.86 32.70
N MET A 478 2.64 79.32 32.52
CA MET A 478 3.86 79.92 33.10
C MET A 478 4.14 81.30 32.51
N ALA A 479 3.93 81.50 31.21
CA ALA A 479 4.08 82.81 30.57
C ALA A 479 3.01 83.83 31.00
N GLU A 480 1.78 83.38 31.30
CA GLU A 480 0.72 84.22 31.87
C GLU A 480 0.96 84.54 33.35
N ALA A 481 1.39 83.57 34.15
CA ALA A 481 1.80 83.77 35.54
C ALA A 481 3.01 84.70 35.66
N GLU A 482 3.96 84.65 34.72
CA GLU A 482 5.06 85.59 34.61
C GLU A 482 4.57 87.02 34.33
N LYS A 483 3.58 87.19 33.44
CA LYS A 483 2.92 88.49 33.19
C LYS A 483 2.08 88.99 34.37
N GLU A 484 1.44 88.11 35.14
CA GLU A 484 0.73 88.49 36.37
C GLU A 484 1.69 88.88 37.50
N LEU A 485 2.82 88.18 37.64
CA LEU A 485 3.91 88.56 38.56
C LEU A 485 4.52 89.92 38.17
N GLU A 486 4.59 90.22 36.88
CA GLU A 486 5.03 91.51 36.33
C GLU A 486 4.00 92.63 36.58
N ARG A 487 2.69 92.33 36.55
CA ARG A 487 1.62 93.24 37.00
C ARG A 487 1.61 93.46 38.51
N ALA A 488 1.84 92.43 39.32
CA ALA A 488 2.00 92.55 40.77
C ALA A 488 3.26 93.37 41.15
N ARG A 489 4.35 93.26 40.37
CA ARG A 489 5.50 94.17 40.46
C ARG A 489 5.17 95.61 40.10
N ARG A 490 4.22 95.86 39.19
CA ARG A 490 3.72 97.21 38.86
C ARG A 490 2.82 97.80 39.95
N GLU A 491 2.04 96.99 40.65
CA GLU A 491 1.17 97.46 41.75
C GLU A 491 1.92 97.68 43.07
N ALA A 492 2.97 96.89 43.36
CA ALA A 492 3.85 97.11 44.52
C ALA A 492 4.84 98.29 44.34
N ALA A 493 4.93 98.88 43.13
CA ALA A 493 5.79 100.02 42.82
C ALA A 493 5.07 101.39 42.88
N ALA A 494 3.79 101.43 43.26
CA ALA A 494 2.98 102.65 43.28
C ALA A 494 2.95 103.41 44.63
N VAL A 495 3.80 103.05 45.60
CA VAL A 495 4.02 103.83 46.83
C VAL A 495 5.51 103.82 47.15
N ASP A 496 6.24 104.79 46.64
CA ASP A 496 7.17 105.65 47.41
C ASP A 496 7.93 106.55 46.42
N HIS A 497 7.63 107.85 46.43
CA HIS A 497 8.32 108.86 45.63
C HIS A 497 9.39 109.53 46.49
N GLY A 498 10.64 109.51 46.03
CA GLY A 498 11.59 110.59 46.30
C GLY A 498 12.97 110.20 46.81
N ILE A 499 13.87 109.81 45.90
CA ILE A 499 15.32 109.92 46.15
C ILE A 499 15.85 111.08 45.29
N SER A 500 16.19 112.17 45.98
CA SER A 500 16.78 113.40 45.44
C SER A 500 17.99 113.12 44.55
N GLU A 501 18.13 113.87 43.46
CA GLU A 501 19.26 113.85 42.52
C GLU A 501 20.63 113.96 43.24
N ALA A 502 20.68 114.61 44.41
CA ALA A 502 21.86 114.69 45.27
C ALA A 502 22.31 113.33 45.82
N GLN A 503 21.39 112.40 46.11
CA GLN A 503 21.71 111.06 46.61
C GLN A 503 22.20 110.11 45.50
N ARG A 504 21.76 110.27 44.24
CA ARG A 504 22.24 109.47 43.10
C ARG A 504 23.71 109.77 42.79
N LYS A 505 24.09 111.05 42.74
CA LYS A 505 25.51 111.45 42.59
C LYS A 505 26.39 111.00 43.77
N GLN A 506 25.87 111.00 45.00
CA GLN A 506 26.57 110.49 46.18
C GLN A 506 26.82 108.97 46.08
N ARG A 507 25.83 108.19 45.63
CA ARG A 507 25.93 106.73 45.48
C ARG A 507 26.85 106.33 44.32
N ALA A 508 26.78 107.04 43.19
CA ALA A 508 27.69 106.85 42.07
C ALA A 508 29.15 107.17 42.44
N ARG A 509 29.39 108.21 43.28
CA ARG A 509 30.72 108.51 43.85
C ARG A 509 31.30 107.34 44.62
N LEU A 510 30.50 106.70 45.48
CA LEU A 510 30.92 105.55 46.29
C LEU A 510 31.23 104.32 45.43
N LEU A 511 30.41 104.06 44.39
CA LEU A 511 30.64 102.96 43.46
C LEU A 511 31.93 103.14 42.66
N VAL A 512 32.19 104.34 42.13
CA VAL A 512 33.41 104.63 41.38
C VAL A 512 34.66 104.54 42.25
N SER A 513 34.60 104.95 43.53
CA SER A 513 35.72 104.72 44.46
C SER A 513 35.97 103.26 44.78
N GLY A 514 34.97 102.38 44.64
CA GLY A 514 35.08 100.94 44.93
C GLY A 514 35.45 100.07 43.74
N LEU A 515 35.64 100.64 42.53
CA LEU A 515 35.98 99.88 41.33
C LEU A 515 37.43 99.37 41.39
N THR A 516 37.59 98.05 41.39
CA THR A 516 38.90 97.39 41.28
C THR A 516 39.24 97.10 39.81
N MET A 517 40.53 97.09 39.47
CA MET A 517 41.00 96.67 38.14
C MET A 517 40.39 95.32 37.75
N GLY A 518 39.83 95.25 36.55
CA GLY A 518 39.17 94.07 36.00
C GLY A 518 37.65 94.00 36.17
N ALA A 519 37.01 94.99 36.78
CA ALA A 519 35.56 95.11 36.81
C ALA A 519 34.99 95.36 35.39
N TRP A 520 33.84 94.75 35.08
CA TRP A 520 33.16 94.97 33.80
C TRP A 520 32.04 95.99 33.98
N LEU A 521 31.97 96.95 33.07
CA LEU A 521 30.91 97.94 33.01
C LEU A 521 30.26 97.89 31.63
N THR A 522 28.96 98.07 31.60
CA THR A 522 28.18 98.25 30.38
C THR A 522 28.02 99.73 30.14
N PHE A 523 28.38 100.19 28.95
CA PHE A 523 28.17 101.53 28.46
C PHE A 523 27.02 101.51 27.48
N HIS A 524 26.05 102.40 27.68
CA HIS A 524 24.91 102.59 26.79
C HIS A 524 25.18 103.85 25.96
N ASP A 525 25.26 103.70 24.64
CA ASP A 525 25.38 104.85 23.72
C ASP A 525 23.99 105.41 23.39
N ASP A 526 23.92 106.64 22.87
CA ASP A 526 22.64 107.36 22.61
C ASP A 526 21.73 106.63 21.59
N ASP A 527 22.29 105.73 20.78
CA ASP A 527 21.56 104.86 19.83
C ASP A 527 21.07 103.53 20.46
N GLY A 528 21.19 103.36 21.78
CA GLY A 528 20.70 102.20 22.54
C GLY A 528 21.53 100.92 22.39
N VAL A 529 22.75 101.02 21.83
CA VAL A 529 23.67 99.89 21.68
C VAL A 529 24.50 99.72 22.95
N GLU A 530 24.35 98.58 23.63
CA GLU A 530 25.12 98.26 24.84
C GLU A 530 26.51 97.71 24.50
N THR A 531 27.56 98.33 25.03
CA THR A 531 28.93 97.82 24.92
C THR A 531 29.53 97.50 26.28
N ARG A 532 30.06 96.28 26.46
CA ARG A 532 30.66 95.85 27.73
C ARG A 532 32.16 96.03 27.70
N ARG A 533 32.67 96.92 28.55
CA ARG A 533 34.11 97.21 28.64
C ARG A 533 34.64 96.88 30.03
N LYS A 534 35.84 96.31 30.09
CA LYS A 534 36.55 95.95 31.32
C LYS A 534 37.44 97.12 31.75
N LEU A 535 37.41 97.46 33.03
CA LEU A 535 38.32 98.45 33.62
C LEU A 535 39.73 97.89 33.62
N ALA A 536 40.60 98.43 32.77
CA ALA A 536 41.98 97.95 32.62
C ALA A 536 42.93 98.64 33.59
N VAL A 537 42.87 99.98 33.70
CA VAL A 537 43.82 100.78 34.49
C VAL A 537 43.12 101.97 35.14
N VAL A 538 43.52 102.30 36.37
CA VAL A 538 43.14 103.55 37.08
C VAL A 538 44.40 104.37 37.30
N LEU A 539 44.44 105.63 36.84
CA LEU A 539 45.58 106.54 36.98
C LEU A 539 45.28 107.59 38.07
N PRO A 540 45.83 107.46 39.30
CA PRO A 540 45.43 108.30 40.44
C PRO A 540 45.89 109.77 40.33
N SER A 541 47.03 110.03 39.69
CA SER A 541 47.62 111.37 39.58
C SER A 541 46.90 112.31 38.60
N SER A 542 46.17 111.75 37.63
CA SER A 542 45.38 112.51 36.64
C SER A 542 43.86 112.30 36.77
N GLY A 543 43.42 111.38 37.64
CA GLY A 543 42.00 111.14 37.93
C GLY A 543 41.23 110.43 36.81
N LYS A 544 41.91 109.64 35.97
CA LYS A 544 41.34 108.99 34.77
C LYS A 544 41.27 107.47 34.88
N TYR A 545 40.24 106.89 34.27
CA TYR A 545 39.94 105.46 34.23
C TYR A 545 39.96 105.00 32.77
N ILE A 546 40.73 103.96 32.47
CA ILE A 546 40.87 103.40 31.12
C ILE A 546 40.14 102.07 31.04
N PHE A 547 39.19 101.99 30.11
CA PHE A 547 38.40 100.80 29.83
C PHE A 547 38.82 100.19 28.49
N VAL A 548 38.75 98.87 28.40
CA VAL A 548 39.02 98.12 27.18
C VAL A 548 37.88 97.18 26.82
N ASP A 549 37.65 96.96 25.54
CA ASP A 549 36.63 96.01 25.07
C ASP A 549 37.03 94.54 25.32
N ARG A 550 36.14 93.58 25.06
CA ARG A 550 36.27 92.14 25.40
C ARG A 550 37.56 91.47 24.92
N ILE A 551 38.20 92.04 23.90
CA ILE A 551 39.41 91.50 23.24
C ILE A 551 40.65 92.38 23.53
N GLY A 552 40.51 93.47 24.32
CA GLY A 552 41.62 94.28 24.84
C GLY A 552 42.23 95.32 23.88
N VAL A 553 41.62 95.54 22.71
CA VAL A 553 42.21 96.36 21.63
C VAL A 553 41.82 97.84 21.75
N GLU A 554 40.54 98.15 21.91
CA GLU A 554 40.09 99.55 22.01
C GLU A 554 40.27 100.09 23.42
N LYS A 555 40.72 101.35 23.53
CA LYS A 555 40.94 102.04 24.81
C LYS A 555 40.04 103.27 24.89
N THR A 556 39.16 103.29 25.88
CA THR A 556 38.33 104.46 26.20
C THR A 556 38.78 105.05 27.52
N GLU A 557 39.20 106.31 27.51
CA GLU A 557 39.67 107.03 28.70
C GLU A 557 38.56 107.97 29.21
N ILE A 558 38.14 107.81 30.46
CA ILE A 558 37.05 108.58 31.07
C ILE A 558 37.53 109.16 32.40
N THR A 559 37.21 110.43 32.67
CA THR A 559 37.55 111.08 33.94
C THR A 559 36.63 110.59 35.05
N ARG A 560 37.11 110.62 36.31
CA ARG A 560 36.32 110.16 37.46
C ARG A 560 34.95 110.83 37.57
N GLU A 561 34.86 112.13 37.28
CA GLU A 561 33.60 112.89 37.37
C GLU A 561 32.61 112.50 36.26
N ALA A 562 33.08 112.29 35.03
CA ALA A 562 32.25 111.82 33.93
C ALA A 562 31.75 110.39 34.17
N LEU A 563 32.58 109.52 34.77
CA LEU A 563 32.17 108.16 35.14
C LEU A 563 31.11 108.16 36.25
N ILE A 564 31.22 109.06 37.23
CA ILE A 564 30.21 109.24 38.28
C ILE A 564 28.90 109.76 37.69
N ALA A 565 28.95 110.74 36.79
CA ALA A 565 27.76 111.28 36.13
C ALA A 565 27.08 110.20 35.30
N GLY A 566 27.83 109.46 34.47
CA GLY A 566 27.29 108.37 33.66
C GLY A 566 26.64 107.26 34.50
N ILE A 567 27.19 106.91 35.67
CA ILE A 567 26.56 105.94 36.58
C ILE A 567 25.35 106.53 37.33
N ALA A 568 25.39 107.82 37.68
CA ALA A 568 24.27 108.48 38.38
C ALA A 568 23.04 108.64 37.48
N ASP A 569 23.28 108.86 36.19
CA ASP A 569 22.26 109.13 35.18
C ASP A 569 21.84 107.86 34.40
N GLY A 570 22.49 106.72 34.66
CA GLY A 570 22.13 105.41 34.12
C GLY A 570 22.72 105.06 32.75
N ALA A 571 23.61 105.90 32.20
CA ALA A 571 24.34 105.63 30.96
C ALA A 571 25.44 104.57 31.11
N ILE A 572 25.87 104.27 32.35
CA ILE A 572 26.90 103.28 32.64
C ILE A 572 26.47 102.40 33.82
N ASP A 573 26.44 101.08 33.61
CA ASP A 573 26.09 100.10 34.63
C ASP A 573 27.28 99.20 35.01
N VAL A 574 27.46 98.96 36.32
CA VAL A 574 28.50 98.05 36.80
C VAL A 574 27.96 96.62 36.85
N VAL A 575 28.56 95.72 36.06
CA VAL A 575 28.14 94.31 35.99
C VAL A 575 28.62 93.57 37.24
N ARG A 576 27.70 93.14 38.10
CA ARG A 576 28.02 92.27 39.24
C ARG A 576 28.37 90.86 38.76
N LYS A 577 29.39 90.26 39.39
CA LYS A 577 29.92 88.93 39.05
C LYS A 577 28.96 87.85 39.57
N ASP A 578 28.09 87.30 38.71
CA ASP A 578 27.19 86.22 39.10
C ASP A 578 27.92 84.88 39.23
N SER A 579 28.04 84.46 40.48
CA SER A 579 28.56 83.20 41.01
C SER A 579 27.56 82.05 40.80
N ARG A 580 27.18 81.73 39.56
CA ARG A 580 26.23 80.64 39.26
C ARG A 580 26.68 79.65 38.18
N PHE A 581 27.95 79.63 37.83
CA PHE A 581 28.52 78.65 36.89
C PHE A 581 29.29 77.50 37.55
N ASP A 582 29.64 77.62 38.84
CA ASP A 582 30.46 76.60 39.55
C ASP A 582 29.63 75.46 40.18
N ASP A 583 28.33 75.67 40.46
CA ASP A 583 27.50 74.65 41.13
C ASP A 583 26.93 73.57 40.20
N ALA A 584 26.88 73.82 38.89
CA ALA A 584 26.48 72.80 37.91
C ALA A 584 27.62 71.82 37.59
N LEU A 585 28.88 72.24 37.80
CA LEU A 585 30.07 71.41 37.57
C LEU A 585 30.34 70.42 38.71
N ASN A 586 29.86 70.67 39.93
CA ASN A 586 30.00 69.72 41.04
C ASN A 586 29.05 68.51 40.95
N ARG A 587 27.86 68.64 40.35
CA ARG A 587 26.91 67.50 40.22
C ARG A 587 27.30 66.48 39.15
N VAL A 588 28.12 66.87 38.18
CA VAL A 588 28.66 65.94 37.17
C VAL A 588 29.90 65.18 37.68
N VAL A 589 30.49 65.62 38.80
CA VAL A 589 31.64 64.96 39.44
C VAL A 589 31.21 63.89 40.45
N ASP A 590 29.97 63.92 40.98
CA ASP A 590 29.43 62.84 41.81
C ASP A 590 28.88 61.65 41.01
N GLY A 591 28.42 61.88 39.77
CA GLY A 591 27.96 60.81 38.87
C GLY A 591 29.08 59.95 38.25
N ILE A 592 30.33 60.42 38.28
CA ILE A 592 31.49 59.77 37.66
C ILE A 592 32.40 59.07 38.72
N ARG A 593 32.06 59.16 40.01
CA ARG A 593 32.70 58.38 41.11
C ARG A 593 31.95 57.12 41.53
N GLN A 594 30.85 56.76 40.84
CA GLN A 594 30.24 55.42 40.89
C GLN A 594 30.48 54.67 39.57
N ASP A 595 31.69 54.74 39.04
CA ASP A 595 32.22 53.75 38.12
C ASP A 595 32.77 52.58 38.96
N ARG A 596 32.49 51.34 38.54
CA ARG A 596 33.27 50.13 38.85
C ARG A 596 33.37 49.68 40.31
N GLY A 597 32.49 48.74 40.65
CA GLY A 597 32.87 47.52 41.36
C GLY A 597 32.45 46.31 40.54
N TRP A 598 33.28 45.87 39.59
CA TRP A 598 33.20 44.50 39.07
C TRP A 598 34.05 43.62 39.98
N GLY A 599 33.35 42.71 40.64
CA GLY A 599 33.83 41.43 41.16
C GLY A 599 32.65 40.48 41.03
#